data_AF-A0A946FEZ6-F1
#
_entry.id   AF-A0A946FEZ6-F1
#
_cell.length_a   1.000
_cell.length_b   1.000
_cell.length_c   1.000
_cell.angle_alpha   90.00
_cell.angle_beta   90.00
_cell.angle_gamma   90.00
#
_symmetry.space_group_name_H-M   'P 1'
#
loop_
_entity.id
_entity.type
_entity.pdbx_description
1 polymer ?
#
loop_
_entity_poly.entity_id
_entity_poly.type
_entity_poly.pdbx_seq_one_letter_code
_entity_poly.pdbx_strand_id
1 'polypeptide(L)'
;IGNDMGSKPLAITVNRTRKIMLITSLIILVCCYFFPPNIFWFMLFIGTVYASSWGPVGLLSIWSKRITKDAAFWGMFSGFFMNVIPAAIDYLGIYHMPEYYPPIIGAGVSIVVIFVVSACGKVSRDETLYRLRLHRPPPIDIDPAKTKITLLAPLGLVVYGVVMPLLLLTYYVIPYQIGTGEISPDGSVNWNTGEALITLTIFILHVPLALMAMKVIRDRYDPRSNRNQKILRRAISKEKT
;
A
#
# COMPACT_ATOMS: atom_id res chain seq x y z
N ILE A 1 8.23 3.23 15.91
CA ILE A 1 7.31 3.44 17.06
C ILE A 1 7.90 4.58 17.90
N GLY A 2 7.50 5.85 17.70
CA GLY A 2 8.29 6.94 18.32
C GLY A 2 7.66 8.33 18.47
N ASN A 3 6.66 8.73 17.68
CA ASN A 3 6.10 10.10 17.80
C ASN A 3 4.56 10.17 17.85
N ASP A 4 3.88 9.05 17.52
CA ASP A 4 2.42 9.03 17.41
C ASP A 4 1.71 8.46 18.65
N MET A 5 2.46 7.95 19.64
CA MET A 5 1.92 7.37 20.87
C MET A 5 2.03 8.38 22.02
N GLY A 6 0.98 9.16 22.23
CA GLY A 6 0.86 10.11 23.34
C GLY A 6 -0.09 11.26 23.04
N SER A 7 -0.73 11.82 24.07
CA SER A 7 -1.62 12.99 23.95
C SER A 7 -0.88 14.30 23.65
N LYS A 8 0.46 14.27 23.64
CA LYS A 8 1.35 15.35 23.23
C LYS A 8 2.48 14.71 22.42
N PRO A 9 3.07 15.39 21.42
CA PRO A 9 4.32 14.98 20.79
C PRO A 9 5.45 15.10 21.81
N LEU A 10 5.45 14.21 22.81
CA LEU A 10 6.58 13.96 23.66
C LEU A 10 7.58 13.29 22.74
N ALA A 11 8.62 14.01 22.38
CA ALA A 11 9.79 13.43 21.75
C ALA A 11 10.24 12.26 22.63
N ILE A 12 9.81 11.04 22.28
CA ILE A 12 10.22 9.83 22.97
C ILE A 12 11.73 9.85 22.87
N THR A 13 12.41 9.98 24.01
CA THR A 13 13.88 10.02 24.03
C THR A 13 14.39 8.77 23.33
N VAL A 14 15.47 8.91 22.56
CA VAL A 14 16.06 7.82 21.77
C VAL A 14 16.24 6.55 22.62
N ASN A 15 16.58 6.71 23.89
CA ASN A 15 16.70 5.61 24.86
C ASN A 15 15.40 4.82 25.08
N ARG A 16 14.25 5.51 25.18
CA ARG A 16 12.95 4.85 25.35
C ARG A 16 12.53 4.11 24.08
N THR A 17 12.79 4.69 22.91
CA THR A 17 12.57 4.01 21.62
C THR A 17 13.44 2.76 21.51
N ARG A 18 14.73 2.84 21.87
CA ARG A 18 15.65 1.68 21.90
C ARG A 18 15.17 0.57 22.83
N LYS A 19 14.69 0.91 24.03
CA LYS A 19 14.11 -0.06 24.97
C LYS A 19 12.86 -0.75 24.40
N ILE A 20 11.95 0.01 23.79
CA ILE A 20 10.75 -0.55 23.15
C ILE A 20 11.14 -1.50 22.01
N MET A 21 12.10 -1.09 21.16
CA MET A 21 12.61 -1.94 20.08
C MET A 21 13.22 -3.23 20.63
N LEU A 22 14.08 -3.16 21.66
CA LEU A 22 14.69 -4.34 22.27
C LEU A 22 13.66 -5.30 22.87
N ILE A 23 12.69 -4.78 23.62
CA ILE A 23 11.62 -5.60 24.22
C ILE A 23 10.78 -6.25 23.12
N THR A 24 10.39 -5.49 22.09
CA THR A 24 9.59 -6.01 20.97
C THR A 24 10.35 -7.11 20.23
N SER A 25 11.64 -6.90 19.94
CA SER A 25 12.48 -7.90 19.28
C SER A 25 12.65 -9.16 20.12
N LEU A 26 12.80 -9.03 21.44
CA LEU A 26 12.91 -10.19 22.34
C LEU A 26 11.60 -11.00 22.37
N ILE A 27 10.45 -10.33 22.41
CA ILE A 27 9.13 -10.98 22.32
C ILE A 27 9.00 -11.73 21.00
N ILE A 28 9.30 -11.07 19.87
CA ILE A 28 9.25 -11.72 18.54
C ILE A 28 10.20 -12.91 18.48
N LEU A 29 11.40 -12.81 19.02
CA LEU A 29 12.37 -13.91 19.06
C LEU A 29 11.82 -15.13 19.80
N VAL A 30 11.20 -14.91 20.97
CA VAL A 30 10.55 -15.98 21.73
C VAL A 30 9.38 -16.56 20.94
N CYS A 31 8.53 -15.72 20.33
CA CYS A 31 7.43 -16.16 19.49
C CYS A 31 7.89 -17.04 18.32
N CYS A 32 8.98 -16.68 17.64
CA CYS A 32 9.52 -17.47 16.52
C CYS A 32 9.91 -18.90 16.91
N TYR A 33 10.18 -19.18 18.18
CA TYR A 33 10.44 -20.54 18.64
C TYR A 33 9.17 -21.41 18.69
N PHE A 34 8.00 -20.79 18.86
CA PHE A 34 6.71 -21.48 19.01
C PHE A 34 5.89 -21.54 17.72
N PHE A 35 6.12 -20.63 16.75
CA PHE A 35 5.36 -20.61 15.51
C PHE A 35 6.07 -21.44 14.41
N PRO A 36 5.35 -22.33 13.70
CA PRO A 36 5.93 -23.13 12.63
C PRO A 36 6.47 -22.24 11.49
N PRO A 37 7.57 -22.63 10.82
CA PRO A 37 8.27 -21.82 9.83
C PRO A 37 7.55 -21.76 8.46
N ASN A 38 6.25 -21.48 8.45
CA ASN A 38 5.50 -21.14 7.23
C ASN A 38 5.60 -19.63 6.95
N ILE A 39 6.83 -19.10 6.95
CA ILE A 39 7.12 -17.66 6.87
C ILE A 39 6.49 -17.05 5.61
N PHE A 40 6.49 -17.78 4.49
CA PHE A 40 5.89 -17.34 3.23
C PHE A 40 4.40 -17.01 3.39
N TRP A 41 3.61 -17.96 3.89
CA TRP A 41 2.18 -17.78 4.10
C TRP A 41 1.87 -16.71 5.14
N PHE A 42 2.69 -16.64 6.19
CA PHE A 42 2.57 -15.59 7.21
C PHE A 42 2.79 -14.19 6.64
N MET A 43 3.79 -14.02 5.77
CA MET A 43 4.05 -12.74 5.09
C MET A 43 2.90 -12.34 4.16
N LEU A 44 2.34 -13.29 3.41
CA LEU A 44 1.17 -13.06 2.56
C LEU A 44 -0.04 -12.64 3.40
N PHE A 45 -0.34 -13.38 4.47
CA PHE A 45 -1.43 -13.06 5.39
C PHE A 45 -1.30 -11.64 5.95
N ILE A 46 -0.15 -11.29 6.54
CA ILE A 46 0.08 -9.95 7.09
C ILE A 46 -0.11 -8.86 6.03
N GLY A 47 0.47 -9.05 4.84
CA GLY A 47 0.34 -8.09 3.75
C GLY A 47 -1.12 -7.83 3.38
N THR A 48 -1.92 -8.90 3.29
CA THR A 48 -3.33 -8.80 2.93
C THR A 48 -4.19 -8.19 4.04
N VAL A 49 -3.87 -8.42 5.31
CA VAL A 49 -4.53 -7.76 6.47
C VAL A 49 -4.35 -6.25 6.41
N TYR A 50 -3.12 -5.77 6.19
CA TYR A 50 -2.88 -4.33 6.04
C TYR A 50 -3.52 -3.77 4.77
N ALA A 51 -3.42 -4.48 3.65
CA ALA A 51 -4.01 -4.01 2.39
C ALA A 51 -5.53 -3.84 2.49
N SER A 52 -6.23 -4.83 3.07
CA SER A 52 -7.69 -4.82 3.20
C SER A 52 -8.21 -3.81 4.23
N SER A 53 -7.49 -3.60 5.33
CA SER A 53 -7.90 -2.67 6.39
C SER A 53 -7.49 -1.22 6.13
N TRP A 54 -6.28 -0.97 5.63
CA TRP A 54 -5.72 0.37 5.48
C TRP A 54 -5.81 0.89 4.05
N GLY A 55 -5.84 0.01 3.05
CA GLY A 55 -5.90 0.38 1.63
C GLY A 55 -7.09 1.30 1.32
N PRO A 56 -8.34 0.88 1.60
CA PRO A 56 -9.52 1.72 1.36
C PRO A 56 -9.44 3.07 2.08
N VAL A 57 -9.06 3.06 3.35
CA VAL A 57 -8.96 4.25 4.21
C VAL A 57 -7.90 5.22 3.68
N GLY A 58 -6.71 4.73 3.34
CA GLY A 58 -5.60 5.55 2.86
C GLY A 58 -5.92 6.24 1.54
N LEU A 59 -6.49 5.51 0.58
CA LEU A 59 -6.91 6.09 -0.70
C LEU A 59 -8.01 7.13 -0.49
N LEU A 60 -9.08 6.78 0.23
CA LEU A 60 -10.20 7.69 0.43
C LEU A 60 -9.80 8.92 1.25
N SER A 61 -8.88 8.82 2.21
CA SER A 61 -8.39 9.97 3.00
C SER A 61 -7.73 11.05 2.13
N ILE A 62 -7.09 10.67 1.04
CA ILE A 62 -6.41 11.61 0.13
C ILE A 62 -7.40 12.23 -0.86
N TRP A 63 -8.28 11.43 -1.46
CA TRP A 63 -9.10 11.85 -2.61
C TRP A 63 -10.59 12.06 -2.32
N SER A 64 -11.15 11.44 -1.27
CA SER A 64 -12.57 11.58 -0.96
C SER A 64 -12.89 12.93 -0.33
N LYS A 65 -13.99 13.53 -0.80
CA LYS A 65 -14.54 14.75 -0.18
C LYS A 65 -15.41 14.46 1.04
N ARG A 66 -15.83 13.21 1.23
CA ARG A 66 -16.85 12.80 2.21
C ARG A 66 -16.32 11.98 3.38
N ILE A 67 -15.11 11.40 3.27
CA ILE A 67 -14.58 10.58 4.37
C ILE A 67 -14.35 11.43 5.62
N THR A 68 -14.87 10.95 6.74
CA THR A 68 -14.69 11.52 8.08
C THR A 68 -13.64 10.73 8.87
N LYS A 69 -13.04 11.33 9.91
CA LYS A 69 -12.18 10.61 10.87
C LYS A 69 -12.81 9.31 11.40
N ASP A 70 -14.08 9.35 11.79
CA ASP A 70 -14.74 8.18 12.38
C ASP A 70 -14.93 7.06 11.34
N ALA A 71 -15.32 7.41 10.12
CA ALA A 71 -15.39 6.46 9.01
C ALA A 71 -14.02 5.84 8.69
N ALA A 72 -12.93 6.62 8.73
CA ALA A 72 -11.58 6.11 8.55
C ALA A 72 -11.19 5.11 9.66
N PHE A 73 -11.50 5.44 10.92
CA PHE A 73 -11.23 4.58 12.07
C PHE A 73 -12.03 3.27 12.00
N TRP A 74 -13.36 3.37 11.85
CA TRP A 74 -14.23 2.20 11.79
C TRP A 74 -14.03 1.37 10.53
N GLY A 75 -13.68 1.99 9.41
CA GLY A 75 -13.26 1.28 8.20
C GLY A 75 -12.00 0.44 8.41
N MET A 76 -11.00 1.00 9.11
CA MET A 76 -9.77 0.28 9.45
C MET A 76 -10.03 -0.86 10.43
N PHE A 77 -10.78 -0.57 11.50
CA PHE A 77 -11.13 -1.54 12.53
C PHE A 77 -11.93 -2.71 11.96
N SER A 78 -13.03 -2.41 11.25
CA SER A 78 -13.88 -3.45 10.65
C SER A 78 -13.15 -4.27 9.59
N GLY A 79 -12.36 -3.63 8.72
CA GLY A 79 -11.58 -4.33 7.70
C GLY A 79 -10.52 -5.27 8.29
N PHE A 80 -9.89 -4.89 9.40
CA PHE A 80 -8.93 -5.74 10.11
C PHE A 80 -9.61 -6.99 10.66
N PHE A 81 -10.69 -6.83 11.45
CA PHE A 81 -11.37 -7.98 12.05
C PHE A 81 -12.05 -8.87 11.02
N MET A 82 -12.59 -8.29 9.94
CA MET A 82 -13.24 -9.04 8.86
C MET A 82 -12.26 -9.70 7.89
N ASN A 83 -10.96 -9.52 8.09
CA ASN A 83 -9.92 -10.36 7.51
C ASN A 83 -9.43 -11.41 8.53
N VAL A 84 -9.06 -10.97 9.74
CA VAL A 84 -8.47 -11.83 10.76
C VAL A 84 -9.42 -12.92 11.24
N ILE A 85 -10.71 -12.62 11.45
CA ILE A 85 -11.68 -13.59 11.95
C ILE A 85 -11.90 -14.73 10.93
N PRO A 86 -12.21 -14.48 9.64
CA PRO A 86 -12.28 -15.55 8.64
C PRO A 86 -10.99 -16.37 8.54
N ALA A 87 -9.83 -15.72 8.52
CA ALA A 87 -8.54 -16.42 8.47
C ALA A 87 -8.30 -17.29 9.72
N ALA A 88 -8.74 -16.83 10.90
CA ALA A 88 -8.65 -17.63 12.13
C ALA A 88 -9.60 -18.82 12.12
N ILE A 89 -10.80 -18.68 11.56
CA ILE A 89 -11.77 -19.80 11.39
C ILE A 89 -11.17 -20.89 10.50
N ASP A 90 -10.53 -20.50 9.40
CA ASP A 90 -9.82 -21.41 8.49
C ASP A 90 -8.63 -22.07 9.18
N TYR A 91 -7.79 -21.28 9.86
CA TYR A 91 -6.63 -21.77 10.60
C TYR A 91 -7.00 -22.78 11.70
N LEU A 92 -8.14 -22.59 12.37
CA LEU A 92 -8.65 -23.51 13.39
C LEU A 92 -9.32 -24.76 12.80
N GLY A 93 -9.42 -24.88 11.48
CA GLY A 93 -10.05 -26.01 10.80
C GLY A 93 -11.57 -26.06 10.94
N ILE A 94 -12.22 -24.95 11.32
CA ILE A 94 -13.68 -24.89 11.49
C ILE A 94 -14.38 -24.85 10.12
N TYR A 95 -13.82 -24.09 9.17
CA TYR A 95 -14.34 -24.01 7.81
C TYR A 95 -13.22 -23.67 6.84
N HIS A 96 -13.04 -24.50 5.81
CA HIS A 96 -12.05 -24.28 4.77
C HIS A 96 -12.52 -23.22 3.77
N MET A 97 -11.77 -22.13 3.68
CA MET A 97 -12.05 -21.03 2.76
C MET A 97 -10.87 -20.77 1.81
N PRO A 98 -11.13 -20.33 0.56
CA PRO A 98 -10.04 -19.93 -0.32
C PRO A 98 -9.21 -18.80 0.27
N GLU A 99 -7.90 -18.83 0.07
CA GLU A 99 -6.95 -17.89 0.70
C GLU A 99 -7.24 -16.41 0.41
N TYR A 100 -7.88 -16.10 -0.72
CA TYR A 100 -8.24 -14.75 -1.11
C TYR A 100 -9.55 -14.24 -0.46
N TYR A 101 -10.33 -15.10 0.20
CA TYR A 101 -11.61 -14.70 0.82
C TYR A 101 -11.41 -13.71 1.98
N PRO A 102 -10.59 -14.02 3.02
CA PRO A 102 -10.41 -13.11 4.15
C PRO A 102 -10.06 -11.67 3.75
N PRO A 103 -9.12 -11.41 2.82
CA PRO A 103 -8.84 -10.04 2.42
C PRO A 103 -9.91 -9.38 1.57
N ILE A 104 -10.66 -10.12 0.75
CA ILE A 104 -11.79 -9.56 0.01
C ILE A 104 -12.92 -9.17 0.97
N ILE A 105 -13.24 -10.01 1.95
CA ILE A 105 -14.25 -9.72 2.97
C ILE A 105 -13.82 -8.51 3.79
N GLY A 106 -12.57 -8.49 4.27
CA GLY A 106 -12.01 -7.35 5.01
C GLY A 106 -12.10 -6.05 4.22
N ALA A 107 -11.67 -6.04 2.95
CA ALA A 107 -11.71 -4.85 2.11
C ALA A 107 -13.15 -4.41 1.81
N GLY A 108 -14.04 -5.36 1.50
CA GLY A 108 -15.45 -5.11 1.23
C GLY A 108 -16.17 -4.49 2.43
N VAL A 109 -16.00 -5.08 3.62
CA VAL A 109 -16.62 -4.54 4.85
C VAL A 109 -16.03 -3.18 5.20
N SER A 110 -14.71 -3.00 5.07
CA SER A 110 -14.05 -1.70 5.29
C SER A 110 -14.70 -0.62 4.43
N ILE A 111 -14.88 -0.87 3.14
CA ILE A 111 -15.51 0.06 2.19
C ILE A 111 -16.96 0.35 2.57
N VAL A 112 -17.76 -0.67 2.88
CA VAL A 112 -19.16 -0.52 3.27
C VAL A 112 -19.28 0.34 4.54
N VAL A 113 -18.49 0.03 5.57
CA VAL A 113 -18.47 0.78 6.83
C VAL A 113 -18.04 2.23 6.59
N ILE A 114 -17.03 2.47 5.76
CA ILE A 114 -16.61 3.85 5.41
C ILE A 114 -17.78 4.60 4.78
N PHE A 115 -18.50 4.02 3.83
CA PHE A 115 -19.62 4.70 3.18
C PHE A 115 -20.78 4.97 4.12
N VAL A 116 -21.17 3.99 4.94
CA VAL A 116 -22.28 4.12 5.90
C VAL A 116 -21.96 5.18 6.95
N VAL A 117 -20.79 5.10 7.59
CA VAL A 117 -20.38 6.05 8.64
C VAL A 117 -20.16 7.45 8.05
N SER A 118 -19.58 7.55 6.85
CA SER A 118 -19.39 8.84 6.18
C SER A 118 -20.71 9.49 5.75
N ALA A 119 -21.74 8.69 5.46
CA ALA A 119 -23.08 9.19 5.13
C ALA A 119 -23.80 9.76 6.37
N CYS A 120 -23.56 9.17 7.54
CA CYS A 120 -24.10 9.65 8.81
C CYS A 120 -23.27 10.79 9.44
N GLY A 121 -22.01 10.95 9.02
CA GLY A 121 -21.08 11.95 9.54
C GLY A 121 -21.04 13.25 8.74
N LYS A 122 -20.34 14.26 9.29
CA LYS A 122 -20.06 15.52 8.60
C LYS A 122 -18.57 15.83 8.65
N VAL A 123 -17.97 16.05 7.49
CA VAL A 123 -16.56 16.45 7.38
C VAL A 123 -16.39 17.86 7.93
N SER A 124 -15.44 18.01 8.85
CA SER A 124 -15.10 19.30 9.46
C SER A 124 -14.37 20.22 8.47
N ARG A 125 -14.37 21.51 8.78
CA ARG A 125 -13.63 22.51 8.00
C ARG A 125 -12.12 22.24 8.04
N ASP A 126 -11.60 21.81 9.18
CA ASP A 126 -10.17 21.54 9.37
C ASP A 126 -9.70 20.34 8.56
N GLU A 127 -10.48 19.23 8.56
CA GLU A 127 -10.23 18.06 7.70
C GLU A 127 -10.23 18.46 6.21
N THR A 128 -11.19 19.28 5.80
CA THR A 128 -11.28 19.78 4.42
C THR A 128 -10.06 20.60 4.04
N LEU A 129 -9.63 21.53 4.91
CA LEU A 129 -8.44 22.36 4.70
C LEU A 129 -7.16 21.53 4.71
N TYR A 130 -7.08 20.51 5.56
CA TYR A 130 -5.93 19.60 5.61
C TYR A 130 -5.83 18.78 4.31
N ARG A 131 -6.93 18.17 3.85
CA ARG A 131 -6.95 17.45 2.56
C ARG A 131 -6.54 18.34 1.40
N LEU A 132 -7.04 19.57 1.33
CA LEU A 132 -6.66 20.51 0.28
C LEU A 132 -5.16 20.88 0.31
N ARG A 133 -4.56 20.92 1.50
CA ARG A 133 -3.12 21.15 1.68
C ARG A 133 -2.28 19.97 1.22
N LEU A 134 -2.72 18.72 1.42
CA LEU A 134 -2.02 17.52 0.93
C LEU A 134 -1.77 17.56 -0.59
N HIS A 135 -2.68 18.17 -1.35
CA HIS A 135 -2.56 18.29 -2.81
C HIS A 135 -1.71 19.49 -3.25
N ARG A 136 -1.08 20.25 -2.34
CA ARG A 136 -0.23 21.40 -2.66
C ARG A 136 1.20 21.14 -2.21
N PRO A 137 2.16 20.98 -3.13
CA PRO A 137 3.56 20.84 -2.75
C PRO A 137 4.07 22.17 -2.15
N PRO A 138 4.84 22.14 -1.05
CA PRO A 138 5.49 23.33 -0.54
C PRO A 138 6.60 23.77 -1.51
N PRO A 139 6.93 25.08 -1.57
CA PRO A 139 7.93 25.59 -2.52
C PRO A 139 9.31 24.93 -2.41
N ILE A 140 9.72 24.56 -1.20
CA ILE A 140 11.00 23.90 -0.91
C ILE A 140 11.13 22.50 -1.52
N ASP A 141 10.01 21.85 -1.83
CA ASP A 141 10.00 20.52 -2.45
C ASP A 141 10.05 20.59 -3.99
N ILE A 142 9.90 21.79 -4.58
CA ILE A 142 9.96 22.01 -6.03
C ILE A 142 11.43 22.20 -6.43
N ASP A 143 12.13 21.08 -6.59
CA ASP A 143 13.56 21.04 -6.92
C ASP A 143 13.81 20.07 -8.10
N PRO A 144 14.45 20.51 -9.18
CA PRO A 144 14.71 19.66 -10.35
C PRO A 144 15.66 18.50 -10.05
N ALA A 145 16.63 18.67 -9.15
CA ALA A 145 17.58 17.62 -8.79
C ALA A 145 16.87 16.52 -7.98
N LYS A 146 16.12 16.90 -6.95
CA LYS A 146 15.31 15.94 -6.15
C LYS A 146 14.27 15.23 -7.01
N THR A 147 13.60 15.95 -7.91
CA THR A 147 12.61 15.37 -8.82
C THR A 147 13.21 14.25 -9.68
N LYS A 148 14.43 14.44 -10.21
CA LYS A 148 15.13 13.39 -10.99
C LYS A 148 15.41 12.15 -10.15
N ILE A 149 15.86 12.33 -8.91
CA ILE A 149 16.11 11.21 -7.98
C ILE A 149 14.80 10.49 -7.66
N THR A 150 13.73 11.22 -7.35
CA THR A 150 12.41 10.63 -7.05
C THR A 150 11.85 9.83 -8.23
N LEU A 151 12.15 10.23 -9.48
CA LEU A 151 11.74 9.49 -10.68
C LEU A 151 12.46 8.15 -10.89
N LEU A 152 13.56 7.88 -10.18
CA LEU A 152 14.23 6.58 -10.22
C LEU A 152 13.36 5.47 -9.62
N ALA A 153 12.57 5.78 -8.58
CA ALA A 153 11.71 4.80 -7.93
C ALA A 153 10.63 4.23 -8.89
N PRO A 154 9.79 5.05 -9.56
CA PRO A 154 8.84 4.51 -10.53
C PRO A 154 9.54 3.98 -11.80
N LEU A 155 10.72 4.48 -12.18
CA LEU A 155 11.50 3.85 -13.26
C LEU A 155 11.89 2.41 -12.90
N GLY A 156 12.41 2.19 -11.68
CA GLY A 156 12.68 0.86 -11.15
C GLY A 156 11.43 -0.02 -11.14
N LEU A 157 10.26 0.56 -10.87
CA LEU A 157 8.98 -0.15 -10.93
C LEU A 157 8.58 -0.55 -12.36
N VAL A 158 8.88 0.26 -13.37
CA VAL A 158 8.71 -0.13 -14.79
C VAL A 158 9.64 -1.29 -15.12
N VAL A 159 10.92 -1.18 -14.75
CA VAL A 159 11.91 -2.25 -14.99
C VAL A 159 11.45 -3.55 -14.33
N TYR A 160 11.01 -3.48 -13.07
CA TYR A 160 10.42 -4.61 -12.35
C TYR A 160 9.21 -5.20 -13.10
N GLY A 161 8.25 -4.35 -13.50
CA GLY A 161 7.04 -4.78 -14.20
C GLY A 161 7.29 -5.42 -15.57
N VAL A 162 8.42 -5.14 -16.23
CA VAL A 162 8.81 -5.74 -17.51
C VAL A 162 9.65 -6.99 -17.31
N VAL A 163 10.61 -6.95 -16.39
CA VAL A 163 11.59 -8.03 -16.20
C VAL A 163 10.99 -9.21 -15.43
N MET A 164 10.18 -8.96 -14.40
CA MET A 164 9.65 -10.04 -13.56
C MET A 164 8.73 -11.02 -14.30
N PRO A 165 7.83 -10.59 -15.20
CA PRO A 165 7.06 -11.54 -16.02
C PRO A 165 7.95 -12.51 -16.80
N LEU A 166 9.06 -12.02 -17.38
CA LEU A 166 10.01 -12.86 -18.13
C LEU A 166 10.73 -13.86 -17.23
N LEU A 167 11.16 -13.41 -16.05
CA LEU A 167 11.80 -14.27 -15.05
C LEU A 167 10.82 -15.33 -14.54
N LEU A 168 9.58 -14.96 -14.22
CA LEU A 168 8.56 -15.92 -13.79
C LEU A 168 8.21 -16.91 -14.88
N LEU A 169 8.07 -16.46 -16.13
CA LEU A 169 7.82 -17.37 -17.24
C LEU A 169 8.94 -18.42 -17.35
N THR A 170 10.19 -17.98 -17.27
CA THR A 170 11.38 -18.82 -17.48
C THR A 170 11.69 -19.75 -16.31
N TYR A 171 11.63 -19.24 -15.08
CA TYR A 171 12.10 -19.95 -13.89
C TYR A 171 10.98 -20.54 -13.04
N TYR A 172 9.72 -20.19 -13.30
CA TYR A 172 8.57 -20.69 -12.54
C TYR A 172 7.53 -21.36 -13.44
N VAL A 173 6.89 -20.64 -14.36
CA VAL A 173 5.74 -21.16 -15.13
C VAL A 173 6.13 -22.32 -16.04
N ILE A 174 7.16 -22.16 -16.87
CA ILE A 174 7.59 -23.23 -17.78
C ILE A 174 8.02 -24.49 -17.01
N PRO A 175 8.93 -24.41 -16.01
CA PRO A 175 9.30 -25.58 -15.21
C PRO A 175 8.10 -26.22 -14.48
N TYR A 176 7.19 -25.40 -13.95
CA TYR A 176 5.99 -25.87 -13.26
C TYR A 176 5.08 -26.66 -14.21
N GLN A 177 4.73 -26.09 -15.37
CA GLN A 177 3.86 -26.75 -16.35
C GLN A 177 4.49 -28.00 -16.96
N ILE A 178 5.81 -28.05 -17.11
CA ILE A 178 6.51 -29.29 -17.50
C ILE A 178 6.37 -30.34 -16.38
N GLY A 179 6.56 -29.95 -15.13
CA GLY A 179 6.46 -30.84 -13.98
C GLY A 179 5.05 -31.37 -13.71
N THR A 180 4.01 -30.57 -13.99
CA THR A 180 2.60 -30.94 -13.83
C THR A 180 1.99 -31.57 -15.08
N GLY A 181 2.69 -31.57 -16.22
CA GLY A 181 2.19 -32.07 -17.50
C GLY A 181 1.13 -31.16 -18.15
N GLU A 182 1.05 -29.91 -17.72
CA GLU A 182 0.10 -28.91 -18.23
C GLU A 182 0.63 -28.16 -19.47
N ILE A 183 1.90 -28.32 -19.81
CA ILE A 183 2.50 -27.72 -20.99
C ILE A 183 1.86 -28.27 -22.25
N SER A 184 1.66 -27.41 -23.25
CA SER A 184 1.02 -27.82 -24.50
C SER A 184 1.86 -28.87 -25.25
N PRO A 185 1.25 -29.73 -26.09
CA PRO A 185 1.98 -30.76 -26.84
C PRO A 185 3.06 -30.22 -27.79
N ASP A 186 2.95 -28.96 -28.20
CA ASP A 186 3.92 -28.24 -29.04
C ASP A 186 5.05 -27.58 -28.22
N GLY A 187 5.06 -27.75 -26.90
CA GLY A 187 6.02 -27.13 -25.99
C GLY A 187 5.70 -25.68 -25.63
N SER A 188 4.53 -25.15 -26.03
CA SER A 188 4.09 -23.81 -25.68
C SER A 188 3.48 -23.74 -24.27
N VAL A 189 3.55 -22.56 -23.65
CA VAL A 189 2.93 -22.30 -22.35
C VAL A 189 1.41 -22.36 -22.47
N ASN A 190 0.77 -23.11 -21.58
CA ASN A 190 -0.68 -23.15 -21.45
C ASN A 190 -1.17 -21.90 -20.70
N TRP A 191 -1.76 -20.96 -21.43
CA TRP A 191 -2.21 -19.67 -20.87
C TRP A 191 -3.53 -19.73 -20.08
N ASN A 192 -4.18 -20.91 -20.03
CA ASN A 192 -5.41 -21.09 -19.27
C ASN A 192 -5.14 -21.37 -17.78
N THR A 193 -3.88 -21.54 -17.37
CA THR A 193 -3.51 -21.79 -15.97
C THR A 193 -3.27 -20.49 -15.20
N GLY A 194 -3.52 -20.52 -13.89
CA GLY A 194 -3.38 -19.34 -13.03
C GLY A 194 -1.93 -18.83 -12.98
N GLU A 195 -0.96 -19.73 -13.00
CA GLU A 195 0.47 -19.45 -12.97
C GLU A 195 0.91 -18.63 -14.18
N ALA A 196 0.42 -19.00 -15.38
CA ALA A 196 0.69 -18.26 -16.61
C ALA A 196 0.07 -16.87 -16.55
N LEU A 197 -1.17 -16.73 -16.06
CA LEU A 197 -1.86 -15.45 -15.94
C LEU A 197 -1.19 -14.50 -14.92
N ILE A 198 -0.57 -15.04 -13.86
CA ILE A 198 0.16 -14.24 -12.86
C ILE A 198 1.26 -13.39 -13.52
N THR A 199 1.93 -13.93 -14.54
CA THR A 199 3.00 -13.21 -15.24
C THR A 199 2.48 -11.94 -15.92
N LEU A 200 1.27 -11.98 -16.50
CA LEU A 200 0.64 -10.83 -17.15
C LEU A 200 0.20 -9.78 -16.13
N THR A 201 -0.36 -10.20 -14.99
CA THR A 201 -0.80 -9.27 -13.94
C THR A 201 0.33 -8.39 -13.43
N ILE A 202 1.57 -8.88 -13.35
CA ILE A 202 2.69 -8.07 -12.87
C ILE A 202 2.97 -6.90 -13.80
N PHE A 203 2.98 -7.14 -15.11
CA PHE A 203 3.14 -6.07 -16.11
C PHE A 203 1.96 -5.11 -16.07
N ILE A 204 0.74 -5.64 -16.16
CA ILE A 204 -0.50 -4.87 -16.24
C ILE A 204 -0.71 -4.00 -14.99
N LEU A 205 -0.26 -4.45 -13.82
CA LEU A 205 -0.39 -3.69 -12.58
C LEU A 205 0.72 -2.64 -12.44
N HIS A 206 1.98 -3.06 -12.56
CA HIS A 206 3.11 -2.23 -12.15
C HIS A 206 3.48 -1.16 -13.18
N VAL A 207 3.42 -1.49 -14.48
CA VAL A 207 3.84 -0.54 -15.53
C VAL A 207 2.90 0.66 -15.62
N PRO A 208 1.57 0.50 -15.72
CA PRO A 208 0.65 1.64 -15.73
C PRO A 208 0.72 2.47 -14.45
N LEU A 209 0.83 1.83 -13.29
CA LEU A 209 0.97 2.53 -12.01
C LEU A 209 2.26 3.35 -11.94
N ALA A 210 3.38 2.80 -12.42
CA ALA A 210 4.64 3.49 -12.50
C ALA A 210 4.59 4.69 -13.46
N LEU A 211 3.96 4.53 -14.63
CA LEU A 211 3.75 5.62 -15.58
C LEU A 211 2.88 6.74 -14.99
N MET A 212 1.81 6.37 -14.28
CA MET A 212 0.96 7.33 -13.56
C MET A 212 1.76 8.05 -12.48
N ALA A 213 2.56 7.34 -11.68
CA ALA A 213 3.41 7.93 -10.66
C ALA A 213 4.43 8.90 -11.26
N MET A 214 5.10 8.52 -12.36
CA MET A 214 6.03 9.40 -13.07
C MET A 214 5.34 10.69 -13.56
N LYS A 215 4.14 10.57 -14.13
CA LYS A 215 3.36 11.73 -14.57
C LYS A 215 3.02 12.64 -13.39
N VAL A 216 2.49 12.08 -12.30
CA VAL A 216 2.13 12.83 -11.10
C VAL A 216 3.35 13.52 -10.49
N ILE A 217 4.48 12.84 -10.37
CA ILE A 217 5.72 13.43 -9.82
C ILE A 217 6.19 14.60 -10.68
N ARG A 218 6.24 14.44 -12.01
CA ARG A 218 6.63 15.51 -12.93
C ARG A 218 5.66 16.71 -12.84
N ASP A 219 4.37 16.45 -12.88
CA ASP A 219 3.35 17.50 -12.80
C ASP A 219 3.34 18.21 -11.44
N ARG A 220 3.76 17.52 -10.37
CA ARG A 220 3.78 18.04 -9.00
C ARG A 220 5.05 18.83 -8.69
N TYR A 221 6.21 18.37 -9.14
CA TYR A 221 7.49 18.86 -8.64
C TYR A 221 8.41 19.48 -9.72
N ASP A 222 8.10 19.39 -11.02
CA ASP A 222 8.92 20.06 -12.05
C ASP A 222 8.77 21.59 -11.94
N PRO A 223 9.87 22.35 -11.73
CA PRO A 223 9.83 23.80 -11.62
C PRO A 223 9.39 24.50 -12.91
N ARG A 224 9.50 23.83 -14.07
CA ARG A 224 9.12 24.38 -15.37
C ARG A 224 7.61 24.39 -15.61
N SER A 225 6.83 23.70 -14.78
CA SER A 225 5.37 23.72 -14.95
C SER A 225 4.79 25.10 -14.62
N ASN A 226 3.83 25.56 -15.43
CA ASN A 226 3.14 26.85 -15.23
C ASN A 226 2.57 27.01 -13.81
N ARG A 227 2.11 25.91 -13.20
CA ARG A 227 1.59 25.92 -11.84
C ARG A 227 2.70 26.18 -10.82
N ASN A 228 3.83 25.50 -10.93
CA ASN A 228 4.92 25.58 -9.97
C ASN A 228 5.68 26.91 -10.08
N GLN A 229 5.82 27.47 -11.28
CA GLN A 229 6.35 28.84 -11.45
C GLN A 229 5.51 29.88 -10.69
N LYS A 230 4.18 29.76 -10.71
CA LYS A 230 3.29 30.65 -9.94
C LYS A 230 3.50 30.49 -8.42
N ILE A 231 3.72 29.26 -7.94
CA ILE A 231 3.99 28.97 -6.53
C ILE A 231 5.31 29.60 -6.09
N LEU A 232 6.38 29.40 -6.87
CA LEU A 232 7.71 29.94 -6.58
C LEU A 232 7.71 31.47 -6.59
N ARG A 233 7.07 32.12 -7.57
CA ARG A 233 6.96 33.59 -7.63
C ARG A 233 6.24 34.18 -6.40
N ARG A 234 5.17 33.54 -5.94
CA ARG A 234 4.44 33.96 -4.73
C ARG A 234 5.28 33.80 -3.46
N ALA A 235 6.09 32.75 -3.38
CA ALA A 235 6.98 32.54 -2.25
C ALA A 235 8.05 33.65 -2.19
N ILE A 236 8.72 33.93 -3.31
CA ILE A 236 9.73 35.00 -3.42
C ILE A 236 9.13 36.38 -3.09
N SER A 237 7.90 36.66 -3.52
CA SER A 237 7.23 37.92 -3.20
C SER A 237 6.91 38.10 -1.72
N LYS A 238 6.63 37.01 -0.99
CA LYS A 238 6.36 37.06 0.45
C LYS A 238 7.62 37.23 1.29
N GLU A 239 8.76 36.82 0.77
CA GLU A 239 10.06 36.93 1.44
C GLU A 239 10.65 38.35 1.32
N LYS A 240 10.15 39.14 0.36
CA LYS A 240 10.56 40.54 0.12
C LYS A 240 9.72 41.59 0.85
N THR A 241 8.64 41.19 1.52
CA THR A 241 7.71 42.06 2.28
C THR A 241 7.80 41.72 3.76
#